data_AF-A0A641Y077-F1
#
_entry.id   AF-A0A641Y077-F1
#
_cell.length_a   1.000
_cell.length_b   1.000
_cell.length_c   1.000
_cell.angle_alpha   90.00
_cell.angle_beta   90.00
_cell.angle_gamma   90.00
#
_symmetry.space_group_name_H-M   'P 1'
#
loop_
_entity.id
_entity.type
_entity.pdbx_description
1 polymer ?
#
loop_
_entity_poly.entity_id
_entity_poly.type
_entity_poly.pdbx_seq_one_letter_code
_entity_poly.pdbx_strand_id
1 'polypeptide(L)'
;MIETFRIKTSLDEFERIVLLYKDEANNVFIGHSFYYGGRDGSEYLLFLYKEPLPKKDLLAGWNALDETSCYITIVGVHDHRIAVEDFLVCHNPQLTWEDVIYIPTEDFMEMNQIYSQLDLKAGCVYAFVIGKNA
;
A
#
# COMPACT_ATOMS: atom_id res chain seq x y z
N MET A 1 -12.93 -16.50 -4.31
CA MET A 1 -13.04 -15.88 -2.97
C MET A 1 -11.70 -15.21 -2.74
N ILE A 2 -11.66 -13.91 -2.49
CA ILE A 2 -10.41 -13.19 -2.27
C ILE A 2 -9.90 -13.60 -0.88
N GLU A 3 -8.68 -14.16 -0.82
CA GLU A 3 -8.04 -14.49 0.45
C GLU A 3 -7.62 -13.19 1.14
N THR A 4 -8.01 -13.02 2.39
CA THR A 4 -7.66 -11.84 3.18
C THR A 4 -7.30 -12.28 4.58
N PHE A 5 -6.36 -11.58 5.21
CA PHE A 5 -5.92 -11.87 6.56
C PHE A 5 -5.55 -10.59 7.31
N ARG A 6 -5.38 -10.74 8.63
CA ARG A 6 -4.83 -9.69 9.49
C ARG A 6 -3.55 -10.20 10.11
N ILE A 7 -2.53 -9.36 10.10
CA ILE A 7 -1.23 -9.69 10.65
C ILE A 7 -1.14 -9.16 12.07
N LYS A 8 -0.56 -9.96 12.96
CA LYS A 8 -0.39 -9.62 14.37
C LYS A 8 1.06 -9.64 14.85
N THR A 9 2.00 -10.07 14.00
CA THR A 9 3.35 -10.42 14.46
C THR A 9 4.46 -9.64 13.76
N SER A 10 4.55 -9.69 12.42
CA SER A 10 5.59 -8.95 11.67
C SER A 10 5.22 -8.81 10.19
N LEU A 11 5.78 -7.79 9.52
CA LEU A 11 5.69 -7.56 8.07
C LEU A 11 6.99 -7.94 7.33
N ASP A 12 7.97 -8.52 8.03
CA ASP A 12 9.31 -8.80 7.49
C ASP A 12 9.33 -9.86 6.38
N GLU A 13 8.25 -10.63 6.22
CA GLU A 13 8.13 -11.68 5.20
C GLU A 13 7.81 -11.12 3.80
N PHE A 14 7.37 -9.86 3.73
CA PHE A 14 7.03 -9.21 2.47
C PHE A 14 8.23 -8.46 1.88
N GLU A 15 8.32 -8.49 0.56
CA GLU A 15 9.24 -7.63 -0.20
C GLU A 15 8.55 -6.31 -0.54
N ARG A 16 7.23 -6.36 -0.79
CA ARG A 16 6.43 -5.23 -1.28
C ARG A 16 5.07 -5.20 -0.61
N ILE A 17 4.62 -3.98 -0.29
CA ILE A 17 3.31 -3.69 0.28
C ILE A 17 2.71 -2.51 -0.48
N VAL A 18 1.60 -2.73 -1.18
CA VAL A 18 0.81 -1.66 -1.82
C VAL A 18 -0.42 -1.38 -0.98
N LEU A 19 -0.47 -0.20 -0.37
CA LEU A 19 -1.50 0.25 0.56
C LEU A 19 -2.59 1.00 -0.19
N LEU A 20 -3.85 0.75 0.18
CA LEU A 20 -5.01 1.44 -0.33
C LEU A 20 -5.91 1.90 0.82
N TYR A 21 -6.29 3.16 0.80
CA TYR A 21 -7.27 3.73 1.73
C TYR A 21 -8.41 4.35 0.95
N LYS A 22 -9.65 4.01 1.30
CA LYS A 22 -10.83 4.69 0.77
C LYS A 22 -11.40 5.63 1.83
N ASP A 23 -11.46 6.92 1.53
CA ASP A 23 -12.05 7.90 2.43
C ASP A 23 -13.59 7.90 2.38
N GLU A 24 -14.21 8.66 3.28
CA GLU A 24 -15.67 8.84 3.35
C GLU A 24 -16.25 9.54 2.10
N ALA A 25 -15.42 10.23 1.32
CA ALA A 25 -15.79 10.88 0.06
C ALA A 25 -15.65 9.94 -1.16
N ASN A 26 -15.33 8.66 -0.94
CA ASN A 26 -15.05 7.66 -1.98
C ASN A 26 -13.85 7.99 -2.89
N ASN A 27 -12.87 8.71 -2.37
CA ASN A 27 -11.55 8.82 -2.97
C ASN A 27 -10.69 7.64 -2.48
N VAL A 28 -9.83 7.13 -3.36
CA VAL A 28 -8.90 6.05 -3.02
C VAL A 28 -7.49 6.61 -3.04
N PHE A 29 -6.75 6.47 -1.96
CA PHE A 29 -5.36 6.87 -1.83
C PHE A 29 -4.46 5.65 -1.85
N ILE A 30 -3.25 5.80 -2.37
CA ILE A 30 -2.30 4.71 -2.56
C ILE A 30 -0.95 5.03 -1.89
N GLY A 31 -0.35 4.01 -1.30
CA GLY A 31 1.03 4.00 -0.85
C GLY A 31 1.74 2.76 -1.35
N HIS A 32 3.05 2.81 -1.54
CA HIS A 32 3.83 1.63 -1.92
C HIS A 32 5.13 1.57 -1.13
N SER A 33 5.30 0.50 -0.37
CA SER A 33 6.53 0.20 0.33
C SER A 33 7.24 -0.99 -0.28
N PHE A 34 8.57 -0.89 -0.44
CA PHE A 34 9.38 -1.98 -0.98
C PHE A 34 10.82 -1.89 -0.45
N TYR A 35 11.47 -3.06 -0.34
CA TYR A 35 12.90 -3.14 -0.03
C TYR A 35 13.72 -2.57 -1.20
N TYR A 36 14.69 -1.70 -0.92
CA TYR A 36 15.58 -1.14 -1.94
C TYR A 36 17.07 -1.21 -1.58
N GLY A 37 17.42 -1.76 -0.41
CA GLY A 37 18.81 -1.94 0.01
C GLY A 37 19.54 -0.64 0.27
N GLY A 38 18.87 0.36 0.84
CA GLY A 38 19.49 1.60 1.26
C GLY A 38 20.46 1.44 2.44
N ARG A 39 20.87 2.56 3.03
CA ARG A 39 21.78 2.57 4.19
C ARG A 39 21.02 2.17 5.46
N ASP A 40 21.77 1.88 6.52
CA ASP A 40 21.23 1.56 7.85
C ASP A 40 20.19 2.60 8.30
N GLY A 41 18.98 2.13 8.60
CA GLY A 41 17.81 2.95 8.94
C GLY A 41 16.96 3.44 7.75
N SER A 42 17.34 3.11 6.52
CA SER A 42 16.60 3.41 5.29
C SER A 42 16.68 2.23 4.32
N GLU A 43 16.42 1.02 4.78
CA GLU A 43 16.52 -0.21 3.96
C GLU A 43 15.33 -0.33 3.00
N TYR A 44 14.22 0.31 3.34
CA TYR A 44 12.96 0.32 2.61
C TYR A 44 12.62 1.73 2.15
N LEU A 45 11.94 1.85 1.01
CA LEU A 45 11.28 3.09 0.61
C LEU A 45 9.79 2.95 0.84
N LEU A 46 9.18 4.07 1.23
CA LEU A 46 7.76 4.32 1.13
C LEU A 46 7.53 5.42 0.10
N PHE A 47 6.72 5.13 -0.90
CA PHE A 47 6.16 6.11 -1.82
C PHE A 47 4.76 6.46 -1.34
N LEU A 48 4.57 7.70 -0.90
CA LEU A 48 3.28 8.28 -0.54
C LEU A 48 2.76 9.13 -1.68
N TYR A 49 1.60 8.78 -2.23
CA TYR A 49 0.95 9.53 -3.28
C TYR A 49 -0.05 10.51 -2.66
N LYS A 50 0.13 11.81 -2.94
CA LYS A 50 -0.67 12.89 -2.33
C LYS A 50 -2.07 13.00 -2.93
N GLU A 51 -2.22 12.67 -4.19
CA GLU A 51 -3.50 12.73 -4.90
C GLU A 51 -4.21 11.38 -4.86
N PRO A 52 -5.55 11.38 -4.84
CA PRO A 52 -6.30 10.14 -4.95
C PRO A 52 -6.10 9.51 -6.33
N LEU A 53 -6.11 8.19 -6.37
CA LEU A 53 -6.14 7.41 -7.60
C LEU A 53 -7.26 7.92 -8.52
N PRO A 54 -6.96 8.24 -9.78
CA PRO A 54 -8.00 8.52 -10.75
C PRO A 54 -8.87 7.27 -10.91
N LYS A 55 -10.19 7.42 -10.85
CA LYS A 55 -11.17 6.31 -10.81
C LYS A 55 -11.15 5.47 -12.10
N LYS A 56 -10.22 4.53 -12.19
CA LYS A 56 -9.97 3.55 -13.26
C LYS A 56 -9.19 2.34 -12.67
N ASP A 57 -8.68 1.47 -13.55
CA ASP A 57 -7.72 0.40 -13.27
C ASP A 57 -6.60 0.82 -12.29
N LEU A 58 -6.21 -0.05 -11.35
CA LEU A 58 -5.26 0.28 -10.28
C LEU A 58 -3.89 0.63 -10.84
N LEU A 59 -3.38 -0.18 -11.78
CA LEU A 59 -2.07 0.04 -12.39
C LEU A 59 -2.07 1.29 -13.26
N ALA A 60 -3.12 1.49 -14.07
CA ALA A 60 -3.22 2.70 -14.87
C ALA A 60 -3.30 3.97 -14.00
N GLY A 61 -4.05 3.92 -12.90
CA GLY A 61 -4.16 5.03 -11.96
C GLY A 61 -2.84 5.30 -11.23
N TRP A 62 -2.16 4.23 -10.80
CA TRP A 62 -0.86 4.32 -10.18
C TRP A 62 0.19 4.91 -11.14
N ASN A 63 0.30 4.40 -12.37
CA ASN A 63 1.22 4.93 -13.38
C ASN A 63 0.96 6.40 -13.70
N ALA A 64 -0.30 6.84 -13.75
CA ALA A 64 -0.63 8.25 -13.98
C ALA A 64 -0.12 9.18 -12.87
N LEU A 65 -0.09 8.71 -11.63
CA LEU A 65 0.48 9.46 -10.50
C LEU A 65 2.01 9.53 -10.58
N ASP A 66 2.65 8.50 -11.15
CA ASP A 66 4.11 8.45 -11.33
C ASP A 66 4.58 9.33 -12.50
N GLU A 67 3.86 9.33 -13.63
CA GLU A 67 4.16 10.17 -14.80
C GLU A 67 4.07 11.68 -14.48
N THR A 68 3.36 12.06 -13.41
CA THR A 68 3.22 13.44 -12.95
C THR A 68 4.03 13.79 -11.69
N SER A 69 4.77 12.81 -11.12
CA SER A 69 5.75 12.74 -10.00
C SER A 69 5.92 13.85 -8.93
N CYS A 70 5.49 15.10 -9.12
CA CYS A 70 5.51 16.13 -8.09
C CYS A 70 4.54 15.85 -6.91
N TYR A 71 3.65 14.88 -7.09
CA TYR A 71 2.67 14.43 -6.11
C TYR A 71 3.14 13.27 -5.24
N ILE A 72 4.39 12.83 -5.36
CA ILE A 72 4.95 11.74 -4.55
C ILE A 72 5.80 12.32 -3.41
N THR A 73 5.72 11.70 -2.25
CA THR A 73 6.69 11.87 -1.17
C THR A 73 7.41 10.54 -0.96
N ILE A 74 8.73 10.56 -1.06
CA ILE A 74 9.58 9.39 -0.92
C ILE A 74 10.23 9.46 0.46
N VAL A 75 10.00 8.44 1.28
CA VAL A 75 10.53 8.35 2.65
C VAL A 75 11.37 7.08 2.76
N GLY A 76 12.61 7.22 3.23
CA GLY A 76 13.42 6.07 3.63
C GLY A 76 13.02 5.63 5.02
N VAL A 77 12.75 4.34 5.19
CA VAL A 77 12.29 3.75 6.46
C VAL A 77 13.03 2.45 6.74
N HIS A 78 13.13 2.10 8.02
CA HIS A 78 13.90 0.94 8.47
C HIS A 78 13.21 -0.40 8.15
N ASP A 79 11.87 -0.40 8.16
CA ASP A 79 11.06 -1.59 7.90
C ASP A 79 9.68 -1.22 7.32
N HIS A 80 8.95 -2.24 6.88
CA HIS A 80 7.59 -2.09 6.36
C HIS A 80 6.58 -1.60 7.39
N ARG A 81 6.76 -1.88 8.68
CA ARG A 81 5.82 -1.45 9.72
C ARG A 81 5.81 0.06 9.83
N ILE A 82 6.98 0.70 9.84
CA ILE A 82 7.08 2.17 9.82
C ILE A 82 6.44 2.72 8.55
N ALA A 83 6.70 2.09 7.40
CA ALA A 83 6.11 2.51 6.13
C ALA A 83 4.56 2.51 6.15
N VAL A 84 3.96 1.46 6.72
CA VAL A 84 2.51 1.33 6.87
C VAL A 84 1.98 2.38 7.85
N GLU A 85 2.62 2.55 9.01
CA GLU A 85 2.23 3.54 10.01
C GLU A 85 2.26 4.97 9.44
N ASP A 86 3.30 5.34 8.69
CA ASP A 86 3.40 6.66 8.05
C ASP A 86 2.22 6.90 7.09
N PHE A 87 1.83 5.89 6.29
CA PHE A 87 0.66 5.97 5.42
C PHE A 87 -0.65 6.13 6.24
N LEU A 88 -0.79 5.37 7.33
CA LEU A 88 -1.97 5.45 8.20
C LEU A 88 -2.09 6.83 8.86
N VAL A 89 -0.99 7.41 9.34
CA VAL A 89 -0.99 8.75 9.94
C VAL A 89 -1.49 9.81 8.93
N CYS A 90 -1.15 9.67 7.65
CA CYS A 90 -1.61 10.59 6.61
C CYS A 90 -3.11 10.47 6.28
N HIS A 91 -3.70 9.28 6.43
CA HIS A 91 -5.01 8.97 5.86
C HIS A 91 -6.08 8.60 6.90
N ASN A 92 -5.72 7.84 7.93
CA ASN A 92 -6.59 7.51 9.07
C ASN A 92 -5.74 7.18 10.32
N PRO A 93 -5.37 8.18 11.15
CA PRO A 93 -4.47 8.01 12.28
C PRO A 93 -5.07 7.24 13.47
N GLN A 94 -6.32 6.80 13.38
CA GLN A 94 -6.96 5.96 14.40
C GLN A 94 -6.67 4.46 14.18
N LEU A 95 -6.12 4.10 13.02
CA LEU A 95 -5.77 2.73 12.68
C LEU A 95 -4.29 2.47 12.96
N THR A 96 -3.98 1.20 13.20
CA THR A 96 -2.61 0.70 13.27
C THR A 96 -2.36 -0.32 12.16
N TRP A 97 -1.10 -0.69 11.93
CA TRP A 97 -0.76 -1.73 10.95
C TRP A 97 -1.49 -3.06 11.18
N GLU A 98 -1.90 -3.37 12.42
CA GLU A 98 -2.68 -4.59 12.76
C GLU A 98 -4.14 -4.53 12.28
N ASP A 99 -4.67 -3.33 12.03
CA ASP A 99 -6.04 -3.11 11.54
C ASP A 99 -6.16 -3.25 10.02
N VAL A 100 -5.03 -3.24 9.33
CA VAL A 100 -4.95 -3.36 7.87
C VAL A 100 -5.42 -4.73 7.41
N ILE A 101 -6.21 -4.75 6.34
CA ILE A 101 -6.67 -5.97 5.68
C ILE A 101 -5.65 -6.35 4.62
N TYR A 102 -4.87 -7.39 4.87
CA TYR A 102 -3.82 -7.85 3.97
C TYR A 102 -4.37 -8.85 2.95
N ILE A 103 -3.95 -8.70 1.70
CA ILE A 103 -4.33 -9.52 0.56
C ILE A 103 -3.04 -10.04 -0.08
N PRO A 104 -2.74 -11.34 0.00
CA PRO A 104 -1.54 -11.89 -0.62
C PRO A 104 -1.73 -11.92 -2.14
N THR A 105 -0.66 -11.56 -2.86
CA THR A 105 -0.61 -11.58 -4.33
C THR A 105 0.76 -12.01 -4.81
N GLU A 106 0.81 -12.75 -5.92
CA GLU A 106 2.05 -13.17 -6.57
C GLU A 106 2.73 -12.00 -7.28
N ASP A 107 1.95 -11.17 -7.99
CA ASP A 107 2.47 -10.05 -8.77
C ASP A 107 1.48 -8.88 -8.92
N PHE A 108 1.94 -7.83 -9.60
CA PHE A 108 1.13 -6.63 -9.87
C PHE A 108 -0.06 -6.87 -10.80
N MET A 109 -0.01 -7.89 -11.66
CA MET A 109 -1.10 -8.24 -12.56
C MET A 109 -2.25 -8.87 -11.78
N GLU A 110 -1.95 -9.81 -10.89
CA GLU A 110 -2.93 -10.41 -9.98
C GLU A 110 -3.53 -9.36 -9.05
N MET A 111 -2.70 -8.50 -8.46
CA MET A 111 -3.15 -7.36 -7.64
C MET A 111 -4.21 -6.53 -8.36
N ASN A 112 -3.96 -6.18 -9.63
CA ASN A 112 -4.89 -5.39 -10.43
C ASN A 112 -6.21 -6.15 -10.73
N GLN A 113 -6.12 -7.46 -10.98
CA GLN A 113 -7.31 -8.31 -11.17
C GLN A 113 -8.16 -8.36 -9.89
N ILE A 114 -7.54 -8.55 -8.73
CA ILE A 114 -8.24 -8.59 -7.44
C ILE A 114 -8.87 -7.23 -7.14
N TYR A 115 -8.14 -6.14 -7.33
CA TYR A 115 -8.66 -4.79 -7.13
C TYR A 115 -9.94 -4.53 -7.92
N SER A 116 -10.02 -4.99 -9.18
CA SER A 116 -11.22 -4.84 -10.02
C SER A 116 -12.48 -5.53 -9.46
N GLN A 117 -12.31 -6.50 -8.58
CA GLN A 117 -13.38 -7.28 -7.95
C GLN A 117 -13.62 -6.89 -6.49
N LEU A 118 -12.72 -6.09 -5.92
CA LEU A 118 -12.72 -5.72 -4.52
C LEU A 118 -13.64 -4.52 -4.27
N ASP A 119 -14.63 -4.69 -3.40
CA ASP A 119 -15.42 -3.58 -2.89
C ASP A 119 -14.70 -2.96 -1.68
N LEU A 120 -13.91 -1.92 -1.93
CA LEU A 120 -13.24 -1.16 -0.89
C LEU A 120 -14.28 -0.48 0.01
N LYS A 121 -14.19 -0.74 1.31
CA LYS A 121 -15.00 -0.08 2.33
C LYS A 121 -14.37 1.24 2.74
N ALA A 122 -15.18 2.29 2.84
CA ALA A 122 -14.75 3.58 3.36
C ALA A 122 -14.25 3.43 4.81
N GLY A 123 -13.21 4.19 5.16
CA GLY A 123 -12.56 4.14 6.47
C GLY A 123 -11.65 2.93 6.70
N CYS A 124 -11.61 1.96 5.78
CA CYS A 124 -10.75 0.79 5.86
C CYS A 124 -9.47 0.95 5.02
N VAL A 125 -8.41 0.27 5.46
CA VAL A 125 -7.14 0.18 4.75
C VAL A 125 -6.90 -1.26 4.32
N TYR A 126 -6.57 -1.43 3.05
CA TYR A 126 -6.22 -2.70 2.43
C TYR A 126 -4.77 -2.66 1.99
N ALA A 127 -4.06 -3.78 2.10
CA ALA A 127 -2.68 -3.89 1.66
C ALA A 127 -2.50 -5.13 0.79
N PHE A 128 -2.13 -4.93 -0.46
CA PHE A 128 -1.63 -6.02 -1.30
C PHE A 128 -0.18 -6.30 -0.94
N VAL A 129 0.14 -7.57 -0.70
CA VAL A 129 1.48 -7.98 -0.24
C VAL A 129 2.08 -9.03 -1.15
N ILE A 130 3.35 -8.82 -1.51
CA ILE A 130 4.14 -9.75 -2.31
C ILE A 130 5.29 -10.23 -1.42
N GLY A 131 5.39 -11.56 -1.24
CA GLY A 131 6.41 -12.20 -0.41
C GLY A 131 7.80 -12.20 -1.05
N LYS A 132 8.85 -12.32 -0.24
CA LYS A 132 10.26 -12.36 -0.70
C LYS A 132 10.63 -13.59 -1.57
N ASN A 133 9.72 -14.54 -1.75
CA ASN A 133 9.91 -15.79 -2.51
C ASN A 133 8.92 -15.94 -3.67
N ALA A 134 8.21 -14.87 -4.06
CA ALA A 134 7.31 -14.87 -5.20
C ALA A 134 8.09 -14.91 -6.53
#